data_AF-A0A931WNN4-F1
#
_entry.id   AF-A0A931WNN4-F1
#
_cell.length_a   1.000
_cell.length_b   1.000
_cell.length_c   1.000
_cell.angle_alpha   90.00
_cell.angle_beta   90.00
_cell.angle_gamma   90.00
#
_symmetry.space_group_name_H-M   'P 1'
#
loop_
_entity.id
_entity.type
_entity.pdbx_description
1 polymer ?
#
loop_
_entity_poly.entity_id
_entity_poly.type
_entity_poly.pdbx_seq_one_letter_code
_entity_poly.pdbx_strand_id
1 'polypeptide(L)'
;MAVDLRTSVQRGVSRLRREINRKTSELASLKGDLKKHLRVFKLLGGNQAGRGRARGRTRRRATVDWNGVFKSLPNNFTIDDLAKKGGARRKSRLYLRQVLVRWGKQKKIKRTDRGKYQKA
;
A
#
# COMPACT_ATOMS: atom_id res chain seq x y z
N MET A 1 44.34 -5.51 62.63
CA MET A 1 43.86 -6.52 61.65
C MET A 1 42.39 -6.33 61.23
N ALA A 2 41.42 -6.11 62.15
CA ALA A 2 40.00 -5.96 61.78
C ALA A 2 39.66 -4.68 60.96
N VAL A 3 40.39 -3.58 61.19
CA VAL A 3 40.19 -2.31 60.49
C VAL A 3 40.62 -2.41 59.02
N ASP A 4 41.68 -3.16 58.71
CA ASP A 4 42.19 -3.39 57.34
C ASP A 4 41.26 -4.26 56.50
N LEU A 5 40.59 -5.24 57.13
CA LEU A 5 39.62 -6.09 56.44
C LEU A 5 38.39 -5.27 56.03
N ARG A 6 37.90 -4.39 56.93
CA ARG A 6 36.76 -3.51 56.67
C ARG A 6 37.04 -2.52 55.53
N THR A 7 38.21 -1.90 55.52
CA THR A 7 38.62 -0.99 54.41
C THR A 7 38.85 -1.74 53.10
N SER A 8 39.42 -2.95 53.13
CA SER A 8 39.57 -3.80 51.95
C SER A 8 38.21 -4.17 51.33
N VAL A 9 37.25 -4.60 52.15
CA VAL A 9 35.87 -4.88 51.72
C VAL A 9 35.21 -3.63 51.15
N GLN A 10 35.35 -2.48 51.81
CA GLN A 10 34.77 -1.21 51.36
C GLN A 10 35.36 -0.74 50.01
N ARG A 11 36.66 -0.97 49.76
CA ARG A 11 37.29 -0.75 48.45
C ARG A 11 36.74 -1.70 47.40
N GLY A 12 36.54 -2.97 47.74
CA GLY A 12 35.89 -3.96 46.86
C GLY A 12 34.48 -3.56 46.46
N VAL A 13 33.64 -3.17 47.43
CA VAL A 13 32.29 -2.67 47.18
C VAL A 13 32.31 -1.42 46.30
N SER A 14 33.23 -0.49 46.56
CA SER A 14 33.37 0.73 45.75
C SER A 14 33.80 0.44 44.32
N ARG A 15 34.68 -0.55 44.12
CA ARG A 15 35.12 -1.01 42.80
C ARG A 15 33.96 -1.65 42.04
N LEU A 16 33.24 -2.56 42.67
CA LEU A 16 32.07 -3.23 42.07
C LEU A 16 30.98 -2.23 41.68
N ARG A 17 30.69 -1.24 42.53
CA ARG A 17 29.74 -0.16 42.21
C ARG A 17 30.16 0.62 40.96
N ARG A 18 31.44 0.97 40.83
CA ARG A 18 31.95 1.66 39.63
C ARG A 18 31.81 0.79 38.38
N GLU A 19 32.09 -0.50 38.50
CA GLU A 19 32.00 -1.43 37.38
C GLU A 19 30.54 -1.63 36.93
N ILE A 20 29.61 -1.75 37.88
CA ILE A 20 28.17 -1.79 37.61
C ILE A 20 27.74 -0.53 36.88
N ASN A 21 28.13 0.66 37.35
CA ASN A 21 27.77 1.92 36.69
C ASN A 21 28.34 2.03 35.27
N ARG A 22 29.58 1.57 35.07
CA ARG A 22 30.22 1.55 33.74
C ARG A 22 29.46 0.63 32.78
N LYS A 23 29.20 -0.62 33.19
CA LYS A 23 28.44 -1.59 32.37
C LYS A 23 27.00 -1.14 32.10
N THR A 24 26.38 -0.45 33.06
CA THR A 24 25.03 0.12 32.89
C THR A 24 25.02 1.21 31.83
N SER A 25 26.05 2.08 31.82
CA SER A 25 26.20 3.13 30.81
C SER A 25 26.47 2.55 29.43
N GLU A 26 27.30 1.51 29.35
CA GLU A 26 27.60 0.78 28.11
C GLU A 26 26.35 0.09 27.55
N LEU A 27 25.56 -0.58 28.39
CA LEU A 27 24.26 -1.15 28.01
C LEU A 27 23.28 -0.09 27.49
N ALA A 28 23.27 1.10 28.10
CA ALA A 28 22.42 2.19 27.64
C ALA A 28 22.84 2.67 26.25
N SER A 29 24.15 2.78 25.99
CA SER A 29 24.69 3.12 24.67
C SER A 29 24.32 2.08 23.61
N LEU A 30 24.57 0.80 23.90
CA LEU A 30 24.26 -0.31 22.98
C LEU A 30 22.77 -0.41 22.66
N LYS A 31 21.89 -0.21 23.65
CA LYS A 31 20.43 -0.12 23.42
C LYS A 31 20.08 1.06 22.52
N GLY A 32 20.77 2.19 22.68
CA GLY A 32 20.64 3.37 21.82
C GLY A 32 20.99 3.06 20.37
N ASP A 33 22.13 2.40 20.15
CA ASP A 33 22.60 2.04 18.81
C ASP A 33 21.72 0.96 18.18
N LEU A 34 21.28 -0.05 18.93
CA LEU A 34 20.28 -1.01 18.46
C LEU A 34 19.01 -0.30 17.98
N LYS A 35 18.52 0.69 18.74
CA LYS A 35 17.33 1.49 18.34
C LYS A 35 17.58 2.31 17.07
N LYS A 36 18.80 2.83 16.85
CA LYS A 36 19.17 3.51 15.60
C LYS A 36 19.18 2.54 14.43
N HIS A 37 19.85 1.39 14.59
CA HIS A 37 19.93 0.36 13.55
C HIS A 37 18.55 -0.21 13.21
N LEU A 38 17.68 -0.46 14.19
CA LEU A 38 16.30 -0.90 13.95
C LEU A 38 15.49 0.16 13.19
N ARG A 39 15.67 1.46 13.48
CA ARG A 39 15.04 2.53 12.71
C ARG A 39 15.53 2.53 11.26
N VAL A 40 16.84 2.45 11.05
CA VAL A 40 17.43 2.39 9.71
C VAL A 40 16.95 1.15 8.96
N PHE A 41 16.96 -0.02 9.60
CA PHE A 41 16.44 -1.28 9.05
C PHE A 41 14.96 -1.16 8.66
N LYS A 42 14.13 -0.52 9.49
CA LYS A 42 12.72 -0.25 9.17
C LYS A 42 12.55 0.72 7.99
N LEU A 43 13.41 1.73 7.88
CA LEU A 43 13.40 2.67 6.75
C LEU A 43 13.86 2.00 5.46
N LEU A 44 14.89 1.17 5.52
CA LEU A 44 15.38 0.38 4.39
C LEU A 44 14.37 -0.70 3.96
N GLY A 45 13.72 -1.38 4.91
CA GLY A 45 12.60 -2.30 4.65
C GLY A 45 11.31 -1.61 4.21
N GLY A 46 11.20 -0.30 4.44
CA GLY A 46 10.07 0.55 4.06
C GLY A 46 9.90 0.75 2.55
N ASN A 47 10.90 0.37 1.74
CA ASN A 47 10.77 0.36 0.28
C ASN A 47 10.25 -0.96 -0.31
N GLN A 48 10.08 -2.02 0.50
CA GLN A 48 9.50 -3.29 0.01
C GLN A 48 8.11 -3.63 0.59
N ALA A 49 7.68 -3.02 1.70
CA ALA A 49 6.41 -3.37 2.36
C ALA A 49 5.40 -2.19 2.51
N GLY A 50 5.41 -1.23 1.58
CA GLY A 50 4.71 0.06 1.76
C GLY A 50 3.85 0.58 0.61
N ARG A 51 3.66 -0.13 -0.51
CA ARG A 51 2.59 0.18 -1.48
C ARG A 51 1.29 -0.50 -1.05
N GLY A 52 0.75 -0.06 0.08
CA GLY A 52 -0.43 -0.71 0.65
C GLY A 52 -1.02 0.03 1.83
N ARG A 53 -1.05 1.37 1.82
CA ARG A 53 -2.03 2.07 2.64
C ARG A 53 -3.40 1.59 2.18
N ALA A 54 -4.00 0.68 2.93
CA ALA A 54 -5.40 0.34 2.86
C ALA A 54 -6.20 1.61 3.18
N ARG A 55 -6.32 2.48 2.18
CA ARG A 55 -7.31 3.54 2.14
C ARG A 55 -8.65 2.84 2.31
N GLY A 56 -9.39 3.29 3.33
CA GLY A 56 -10.56 2.64 3.88
C GLY A 56 -11.44 2.00 2.83
N ARG A 57 -11.95 0.81 3.17
CA ARG A 57 -13.05 0.07 2.52
C ARG A 57 -13.69 0.91 1.41
N THR A 58 -13.09 0.85 0.21
CA THR A 58 -13.71 1.46 -0.95
C THR A 58 -14.95 0.62 -1.14
N ARG A 59 -16.13 1.17 -0.81
CA ARG A 59 -17.43 0.59 -1.18
C ARG A 59 -17.24 0.00 -2.56
N ARG A 60 -17.26 -1.34 -2.67
CA ARG A 60 -16.99 -2.06 -3.92
C ARG A 60 -17.81 -1.33 -4.98
N ARG A 61 -17.15 -0.57 -5.85
CA ARG A 61 -17.84 0.19 -6.89
C ARG A 61 -18.58 -0.88 -7.67
N ALA A 62 -19.92 -0.86 -7.61
CA ALA A 62 -20.76 -1.89 -8.23
C ALA A 62 -20.18 -2.23 -9.59
N THR A 63 -19.75 -3.48 -9.76
CA THR A 63 -19.16 -3.95 -11.00
C THR A 63 -20.23 -3.76 -12.05
N VAL A 64 -19.96 -2.91 -13.04
CA VAL A 64 -20.90 -2.66 -14.12
C VAL A 64 -20.95 -3.93 -14.93
N ASP A 65 -22.14 -4.52 -15.07
CA ASP A 65 -22.34 -5.65 -15.98
C ASP A 65 -22.27 -5.15 -17.42
N TRP A 66 -21.07 -5.21 -18.00
CA TRP A 66 -20.83 -4.80 -19.38
C TRP A 66 -21.55 -5.69 -20.39
N ASN A 67 -21.87 -6.94 -20.06
CA ASN A 67 -22.59 -7.82 -20.99
C ASN A 67 -24.07 -7.44 -21.05
N GLY A 68 -24.70 -7.16 -19.90
CA GLY A 68 -26.05 -6.60 -19.85
C GLY A 68 -26.16 -5.24 -20.56
N VAL A 69 -25.18 -4.35 -20.35
CA VAL A 69 -25.10 -3.07 -21.07
C VAL A 69 -25.00 -3.31 -22.57
N PHE A 70 -24.11 -4.21 -23.02
CA PHE A 70 -23.98 -4.53 -24.45
C PHE A 70 -25.30 -5.01 -25.07
N LYS A 71 -26.02 -5.93 -24.41
CA LYS A 71 -27.32 -6.42 -24.90
C LYS A 71 -28.34 -5.28 -25.06
N SER A 72 -28.37 -4.33 -24.12
CA SER A 72 -29.31 -3.20 -24.12
C SER A 72 -29.01 -2.09 -25.14
N LEU A 73 -27.86 -2.13 -25.82
CA LEU A 73 -27.49 -1.12 -26.82
C LEU A 73 -28.21 -1.35 -28.16
N PRO A 74 -28.51 -0.30 -28.92
CA PRO A 74 -28.96 -0.44 -30.30
C PRO A 74 -27.87 -1.05 -31.19
N ASN A 75 -28.25 -1.57 -32.36
CA ASN A 75 -27.31 -2.15 -33.33
C ASN A 75 -26.25 -1.14 -33.79
N ASN A 76 -26.63 0.13 -33.93
CA ASN A 76 -25.73 1.26 -34.14
C ASN A 76 -25.80 2.15 -32.91
N PHE A 77 -24.66 2.41 -32.28
CA PHE A 77 -24.61 3.18 -31.04
C PHE A 77 -23.37 4.08 -30.97
N THR A 78 -23.50 5.17 -30.22
CA THR A 78 -22.41 6.11 -29.93
C THR A 78 -21.87 5.93 -28.51
N ILE A 79 -20.75 6.60 -28.22
CA ILE A 79 -20.21 6.67 -26.85
C ILE A 79 -21.24 7.28 -25.88
N ASP A 80 -22.04 8.21 -26.36
CA ASP A 80 -23.02 8.91 -25.53
C ASP A 80 -24.23 8.00 -25.23
N ASP A 81 -24.60 7.11 -26.16
CA ASP A 81 -25.58 6.06 -25.91
C ASP A 81 -25.09 5.04 -24.88
N LEU A 82 -23.80 4.69 -24.94
CA LEU A 82 -23.15 3.84 -23.92
C LEU A 82 -23.12 4.53 -22.55
N ALA A 83 -22.83 5.83 -22.50
CA ALA A 83 -22.80 6.60 -21.26
C ALA A 83 -24.18 6.76 -20.62
N LYS A 84 -25.25 6.76 -21.42
CA LYS A 84 -26.64 6.86 -20.94
C LYS A 84 -27.17 5.56 -20.33
N LYS A 85 -26.57 4.39 -20.62
CA LYS A 85 -27.04 3.09 -20.10
C LYS A 85 -26.48 2.74 -18.71
N GLY A 86 -27.25 1.95 -17.97
CA GLY A 86 -27.06 1.67 -16.53
C GLY A 86 -25.65 1.21 -16.14
N GLY A 87 -25.15 1.73 -15.01
CA GLY A 87 -23.80 1.47 -14.49
C GLY A 87 -22.68 2.23 -15.22
N ALA A 88 -22.80 2.44 -16.53
CA ALA A 88 -21.83 3.17 -17.36
C ALA A 88 -21.88 4.69 -17.15
N ARG A 89 -23.03 5.27 -16.75
CA ARG A 89 -23.19 6.71 -16.45
C ARG A 89 -22.23 7.25 -15.38
N ARG A 90 -21.78 6.41 -14.45
CA ARG A 90 -20.83 6.78 -13.38
C ARG A 90 -19.37 6.56 -13.78
N LYS A 91 -19.09 6.11 -15.02
CA LYS A 91 -17.74 5.84 -15.53
C LYS A 91 -17.27 6.98 -16.42
N SER A 92 -15.97 7.25 -16.40
CA SER A 92 -15.37 8.29 -17.24
C SER A 92 -15.44 7.94 -18.72
N ARG A 93 -15.52 8.96 -19.58
CA ARG A 93 -15.53 8.78 -21.04
C ARG A 93 -14.30 8.00 -21.55
N LEU A 94 -13.15 8.17 -20.91
CA LEU A 94 -11.93 7.40 -21.19
C LEU A 94 -12.10 5.91 -20.87
N TYR A 95 -12.75 5.58 -19.75
CA TYR A 95 -13.03 4.19 -19.40
C TYR A 95 -14.00 3.54 -20.39
N LEU A 96 -15.03 4.26 -20.84
CA LEU A 96 -15.94 3.78 -21.89
C LEU A 96 -15.20 3.50 -23.20
N ARG A 97 -14.26 4.36 -23.61
CA ARG A 97 -13.40 4.10 -24.78
C ARG A 97 -12.58 2.82 -24.63
N GLN A 98 -12.04 2.53 -23.44
CA GLN A 98 -11.31 1.29 -23.19
C GLN A 98 -12.20 0.06 -23.31
N VAL A 99 -13.44 0.12 -22.81
CA VAL A 99 -14.42 -0.95 -22.97
C VAL A 99 -14.73 -1.19 -24.46
N LEU A 100 -14.91 -0.13 -25.24
CA LEU A 100 -15.14 -0.22 -26.68
C LEU A 100 -13.95 -0.83 -27.43
N VAL A 101 -12.72 -0.44 -27.09
CA VAL A 101 -11.51 -1.06 -27.65
C VAL A 101 -11.47 -2.55 -27.33
N ARG A 102 -11.83 -2.96 -26.11
CA ARG A 102 -11.92 -4.38 -25.74
C ARG A 102 -13.00 -5.12 -26.53
N TRP A 103 -14.18 -4.52 -26.73
CA TRP A 103 -15.24 -5.11 -27.55
C TRP A 103 -14.85 -5.23 -29.02
N GLY A 104 -14.10 -4.25 -29.55
CA GLY A 104 -13.53 -4.32 -30.90
C GLY A 104 -12.53 -5.48 -31.04
N LYS A 105 -11.63 -5.65 -30.06
CA LYS A 105 -10.71 -6.80 -30.02
C LYS A 105 -11.43 -8.15 -29.93
N GLN A 106 -12.56 -8.19 -29.24
CA GLN A 106 -13.43 -9.37 -29.13
C GLN A 106 -14.31 -9.60 -30.37
N LYS A 107 -14.15 -8.79 -31.44
CA LYS A 107 -14.99 -8.82 -32.65
C LYS A 107 -16.49 -8.67 -32.38
N LYS A 108 -16.90 -8.12 -31.22
CA LYS A 108 -18.30 -7.87 -30.86
C LYS A 108 -18.86 -6.58 -31.47
N ILE A 109 -17.96 -5.66 -31.83
CA ILE A 109 -18.33 -4.39 -32.46
C ILE A 109 -17.39 -4.08 -33.60
N LYS A 110 -17.91 -3.39 -34.62
CA LYS A 110 -17.17 -2.74 -35.69
C LYS A 110 -17.27 -1.24 -35.52
N ARG A 111 -16.20 -0.51 -35.85
CA ARG A 111 -16.22 0.95 -35.86
C ARG A 111 -16.60 1.39 -37.27
N THR A 112 -17.76 2.01 -37.41
CA THR A 112 -18.28 2.46 -38.71
C THR A 112 -17.75 3.85 -39.06
N ASP A 113 -17.60 4.74 -38.06
CA ASP A 113 -17.20 6.14 -38.27
C ASP A 113 -16.51 6.71 -37.00
N ARG A 114 -16.09 7.98 -37.02
CA ARG A 114 -15.58 8.70 -35.84
C ARG A 114 -16.64 8.75 -34.74
N GLY A 115 -16.49 7.88 -33.74
CA GLY A 115 -17.35 7.84 -32.56
C GLY A 115 -18.64 7.02 -32.72
N LYS A 116 -18.84 6.37 -33.88
CA LYS A 116 -19.98 5.47 -34.14
C LYS A 116 -19.51 4.01 -34.17
N TYR A 117 -20.27 3.16 -33.49
CA TYR A 117 -19.99 1.74 -33.36
C TYR A 117 -21.21 0.94 -33.78
N GLN A 118 -20.97 -0.18 -34.44
CA GLN A 118 -21.98 -1.13 -34.86
C GLN A 118 -21.71 -2.46 -34.17
N LYS A 119 -22.76 -3.12 -33.69
CA LYS A 119 -22.66 -4.50 -33.20
C LYS A 119 -22.34 -5.44 -34.36
N ALA A 120 -21.39 -6.34 -34.15
CA ALA A 120 -21.06 -7.40 -35.10
C ALA A 120 -22.02 -8.57 -34.98
#